data_AF-A0A946AWL7-F1
#
_entry.id   AF-A0A946AWL7-F1
#
_cell.length_a   1.000
_cell.length_b   1.000
_cell.length_c   1.000
_cell.angle_alpha   90.00
_cell.angle_beta   90.00
_cell.angle_gamma   90.00
#
_symmetry.space_group_name_H-M   'P 1'
#
loop_
_entity.id
_entity.type
_entity.pdbx_description
1 polymer ?
#
loop_
_entity_poly.entity_id
_entity_poly.type
_entity_poly.pdbx_seq_one_letter_code
_entity_poly.pdbx_strand_id
1 'polypeptide(L)'
;MFLNNQKSIRKIIIFIFLQTVLLTWFTSISLASPACDELIIPLAKKNDSLALKGGLWGYFEKDLSLRKHSTQAIQLDSRINKILFVLNYLCETKNGIPLNDLAMYISHHITANGEAKFKAKLFNQGKTSQQIKNWLKFFSYAKNNEFRTLEIAGIQNTIKGSIPLISNYVLLTKNATRPKSPEVILKKTISLLLQIDSFLSSDPYITQALDEISHVPYWDINESVGGS
;
A
#
# COMPACT_ATOMS: atom_id res chain seq x y z
N MET A 1 13.54 -56.10 -48.99
CA MET A 1 14.02 -54.72 -48.69
C MET A 1 12.99 -53.84 -47.94
N PHE A 2 11.69 -54.19 -47.89
CA PHE A 2 10.64 -53.34 -47.28
C PHE A 2 10.51 -53.39 -45.73
N LEU A 3 10.90 -54.48 -45.07
CA LEU A 3 10.69 -54.67 -43.61
C LEU A 3 11.65 -53.84 -42.72
N ASN A 4 12.82 -53.46 -43.25
CA ASN A 4 13.83 -52.73 -42.47
C ASN A 4 13.49 -51.24 -42.34
N ASN A 5 12.81 -50.68 -43.36
CA ASN A 5 12.42 -49.28 -43.38
C ASN A 5 11.27 -48.99 -42.40
N GLN A 6 10.32 -49.92 -42.27
CA GLN A 6 9.17 -49.81 -41.37
C GLN A 6 9.57 -49.85 -39.88
N LYS A 7 10.59 -50.64 -39.52
CA LYS A 7 11.17 -50.64 -38.17
C LYS A 7 11.92 -49.34 -37.83
N SER A 8 12.60 -48.75 -38.81
CA SER A 8 13.31 -47.48 -38.63
C SER A 8 12.33 -46.31 -38.45
N ILE A 9 11.28 -46.22 -39.27
CA ILE A 9 10.21 -45.22 -39.15
C ILE A 9 9.50 -45.34 -37.79
N ARG A 10 9.23 -46.56 -37.32
CA ARG A 10 8.58 -46.78 -36.01
C ARG A 10 9.45 -46.32 -34.84
N LYS A 11 10.77 -46.47 -34.93
CA LYS A 11 11.71 -45.95 -33.91
C LYS A 11 11.76 -44.43 -33.91
N ILE A 12 11.74 -43.79 -35.08
CA ILE A 12 11.72 -42.33 -35.21
C ILE A 12 10.43 -41.75 -34.62
N ILE A 13 9.28 -42.36 -34.92
CA ILE A 13 7.99 -41.93 -34.37
C ILE A 13 7.96 -42.07 -32.85
N ILE A 14 8.46 -43.19 -32.29
CA ILE A 14 8.55 -43.38 -30.83
C ILE A 14 9.47 -42.33 -30.20
N PHE A 15 10.60 -42.01 -30.84
CA PHE A 15 11.55 -41.01 -30.33
C PHE A 15 10.96 -39.59 -30.35
N ILE A 16 10.27 -39.21 -31.43
CA ILE A 16 9.56 -37.93 -31.53
C ILE A 16 8.45 -37.87 -30.47
N PHE A 17 7.68 -38.94 -30.29
CA PHE A 17 6.61 -39.00 -29.30
C PHE A 17 7.18 -38.86 -27.87
N LEU A 18 8.29 -39.54 -27.56
CA LEU A 18 8.97 -39.44 -26.27
C LEU A 18 9.52 -38.02 -26.02
N GLN A 19 10.08 -37.37 -27.05
CA GLN A 19 10.53 -35.98 -26.96
C GLN A 19 9.37 -35.01 -26.73
N THR A 20 8.23 -35.19 -27.42
CA THR A 20 7.06 -34.35 -27.21
C THR A 20 6.45 -34.55 -25.81
N VAL A 21 6.41 -35.78 -25.29
CA VAL A 21 5.92 -36.06 -23.93
C VAL A 21 6.84 -35.40 -22.89
N LEU A 22 8.16 -35.53 -23.04
CA LEU A 22 9.13 -34.86 -22.17
C LEU A 22 8.99 -33.33 -22.20
N LEU A 23 8.82 -32.73 -23.39
CA LEU A 23 8.64 -31.28 -23.52
C LEU A 23 7.34 -30.78 -22.86
N THR A 24 6.26 -31.56 -22.88
CA THR A 24 5.00 -31.21 -22.20
C THR A 24 5.03 -31.38 -20.68
N TRP A 25 5.98 -32.16 -20.14
CA TRP A 25 6.15 -32.33 -18.69
C TRP A 25 6.98 -31.19 -18.05
N PHE A 26 7.77 -30.46 -18.85
CA PHE A 26 8.56 -29.32 -18.38
C PHE A 26 7.86 -27.96 -18.47
N THR A 27 6.68 -27.89 -19.09
CA THR A 27 5.88 -26.66 -19.06
C THR A 27 5.05 -26.60 -17.78
N SER A 28 5.71 -26.30 -16.67
CA SER A 28 5.04 -25.69 -15.53
C SER A 28 4.44 -24.38 -16.03
N ILE A 29 3.12 -24.31 -16.19
CA ILE A 29 2.45 -23.02 -16.37
C ILE A 29 2.60 -22.29 -15.03
N SER A 30 3.73 -21.62 -14.84
CA SER A 30 3.90 -20.66 -13.78
C SER A 30 3.04 -19.47 -14.16
N LEU A 31 1.77 -19.45 -13.73
CA LEU A 31 1.03 -18.20 -13.65
C LEU A 31 1.86 -17.29 -12.75
N ALA A 32 2.51 -16.28 -13.34
CA ALA A 32 3.17 -15.25 -12.56
C ALA A 32 2.16 -14.69 -11.56
N SER A 33 2.53 -14.64 -10.29
CA SER A 33 1.72 -13.94 -9.31
C SER A 33 1.52 -12.51 -9.81
N PRO A 34 0.29 -11.95 -9.74
CA PRO A 34 0.06 -10.56 -10.11
C PRO A 34 1.02 -9.66 -9.35
N ALA A 35 1.40 -8.54 -9.98
CA ALA A 35 2.20 -7.53 -9.29
C ALA A 35 1.43 -7.03 -8.06
N CYS A 36 2.16 -6.62 -7.01
CA CYS A 36 1.57 -6.25 -5.73
C CYS A 36 0.47 -5.19 -5.90
N ASP A 37 0.77 -4.20 -6.73
CA ASP A 37 -0.04 -3.02 -7.01
C ASP A 37 -1.31 -3.40 -7.81
N GLU A 38 -1.25 -4.41 -8.67
CA GLU A 38 -2.40 -4.93 -9.42
C GLU A 38 -3.49 -5.50 -8.51
N LEU A 39 -3.13 -5.94 -7.30
CA LEU A 39 -4.09 -6.41 -6.29
C LEU A 39 -4.85 -5.24 -5.63
N ILE A 40 -4.27 -4.04 -5.60
CA ILE A 40 -4.81 -2.87 -4.91
C ILE A 40 -5.63 -1.99 -5.87
N ILE A 41 -5.19 -1.85 -7.13
CA ILE A 41 -5.85 -0.98 -8.13
C ILE A 41 -7.37 -1.19 -8.22
N PRO A 42 -7.91 -2.43 -8.27
CA PRO A 42 -9.35 -2.64 -8.34
C PRO A 42 -10.09 -2.20 -7.07
N LEU A 43 -9.44 -2.27 -5.90
CA LEU A 43 -9.99 -1.83 -4.63
C LEU A 43 -10.03 -0.29 -4.57
N ALA A 44 -8.93 0.35 -4.95
CA ALA A 44 -8.82 1.81 -5.02
C ALA A 44 -9.86 2.40 -5.98
N LYS A 45 -9.96 1.88 -7.21
CA LYS A 45 -10.94 2.35 -8.21
C LYS A 45 -12.39 2.30 -7.71
N LYS A 46 -12.76 1.23 -6.98
CA LYS A 46 -14.10 1.11 -6.40
C LYS A 46 -14.34 2.18 -5.32
N ASN A 47 -13.34 2.46 -4.50
CA ASN A 47 -13.40 3.50 -3.49
C ASN A 47 -13.47 4.91 -4.10
N ASP A 48 -12.62 5.22 -5.07
CA ASP A 48 -12.57 6.52 -5.74
C ASP A 48 -13.91 6.85 -6.41
N SER A 49 -14.53 5.86 -7.06
CA SER A 49 -15.86 6.01 -7.64
C SER A 49 -16.95 6.37 -6.61
N LEU A 50 -16.79 5.95 -5.34
CA LEU A 50 -17.71 6.31 -4.26
C LEU A 50 -17.35 7.67 -3.66
N ALA A 51 -16.06 7.95 -3.47
CA ALA A 51 -15.57 9.24 -2.99
C ALA A 51 -16.02 10.40 -3.90
N LEU A 52 -15.97 10.22 -5.23
CA LEU A 52 -16.50 11.17 -6.21
C LEU A 52 -18.01 11.46 -6.06
N LYS A 53 -18.76 10.56 -5.41
CA LYS A 53 -20.19 10.72 -5.12
C LYS A 53 -20.46 11.22 -3.70
N GLY A 54 -19.41 11.63 -2.99
CA GLY A 54 -19.46 12.12 -1.61
C GLY A 54 -19.21 11.06 -0.54
N GLY A 55 -18.86 9.82 -0.90
CA GLY A 55 -18.59 8.76 0.07
C GLY A 55 -19.83 8.37 0.89
N LEU A 56 -19.61 7.74 2.05
CA LEU A 56 -20.69 7.48 3.01
C LEU A 56 -21.10 8.77 3.73
N TRP A 57 -20.15 9.66 3.98
CA TRP A 57 -20.43 10.95 4.62
C TRP A 57 -21.50 11.76 3.87
N GLY A 58 -21.37 11.88 2.55
CA GLY A 58 -22.32 12.62 1.72
C GLY A 58 -23.74 12.05 1.75
N TYR A 59 -23.91 10.78 2.13
CA TYR A 59 -25.22 10.21 2.42
C TYR A 59 -25.73 10.61 3.81
N PHE A 60 -24.89 10.51 4.84
CA PHE A 60 -25.25 10.90 6.21
C PHE A 60 -25.68 12.37 6.30
N GLU A 61 -25.04 13.27 5.55
CA GLU A 61 -25.42 14.69 5.51
C GLU A 61 -26.83 14.93 4.94
N LYS A 62 -27.26 14.10 3.99
CA LYS A 62 -28.54 14.26 3.29
C LYS A 62 -29.72 13.73 4.10
N ASP A 63 -29.50 12.73 4.95
CA ASP A 63 -30.54 12.16 5.80
C ASP A 63 -30.62 12.88 7.16
N LEU A 64 -31.80 13.38 7.52
CA LEU A 64 -32.00 14.16 8.75
C LEU A 64 -31.70 13.38 10.03
N SER A 65 -31.95 12.06 10.05
CA SER A 65 -31.71 11.21 11.21
C SER A 65 -30.23 10.85 11.37
N LEU A 66 -29.50 10.75 10.26
CA LEU A 66 -28.08 10.40 10.22
C LEU A 66 -27.14 11.58 10.29
N ARG A 67 -27.56 12.80 9.96
CA ARG A 67 -26.69 13.99 9.93
C ARG A 67 -25.95 14.23 11.24
N LYS A 68 -26.58 13.97 12.39
CA LYS A 68 -25.93 14.06 13.71
C LYS A 68 -24.81 13.03 13.94
N HIS A 69 -24.69 12.04 13.05
CA HIS A 69 -23.69 10.98 13.05
C HIS A 69 -22.73 11.05 11.85
N SER A 70 -22.69 12.18 11.14
CA SER A 70 -21.80 12.36 9.99
C SER A 70 -20.33 12.15 10.32
N THR A 71 -19.89 12.45 11.54
CA THR A 71 -18.51 12.21 11.99
C THR A 71 -18.12 10.74 11.89
N GLN A 72 -19.01 9.80 12.24
CA GLN A 72 -18.75 8.37 12.10
C GLN A 72 -18.56 7.96 10.64
N ALA A 73 -19.33 8.58 9.73
CA ALA A 73 -19.20 8.32 8.29
C ALA A 73 -17.89 8.90 7.73
N ILE A 74 -17.51 10.13 8.09
CA ILE A 74 -16.22 10.74 7.70
C ILE A 74 -15.06 9.89 8.21
N GLN A 75 -15.12 9.44 9.46
CA GLN A 75 -14.09 8.58 10.02
C GLN A 75 -13.97 7.29 9.22
N LEU A 76 -15.08 6.64 8.88
CA LEU A 76 -15.05 5.42 8.07
C LEU A 76 -14.46 5.67 6.67
N ASP A 77 -14.90 6.73 5.98
CA ASP A 77 -14.36 7.13 4.67
C ASP A 77 -12.83 7.36 4.76
N SER A 78 -12.37 8.08 5.78
CA SER A 78 -10.95 8.34 6.05
C SER A 78 -10.16 7.05 6.34
N ARG A 79 -10.73 6.12 7.11
CA ARG A 79 -10.07 4.86 7.45
C ARG A 79 -9.91 3.93 6.25
N ILE A 80 -10.86 3.92 5.33
CA ILE A 80 -10.74 3.18 4.07
C ILE A 80 -9.62 3.76 3.20
N ASN A 81 -9.56 5.08 3.07
CA ASN A 81 -8.46 5.74 2.36
C ASN A 81 -7.11 5.43 3.01
N LYS A 82 -7.05 5.40 4.35
CA LYS A 82 -5.84 5.03 5.09
C LYS A 82 -5.40 3.60 4.80
N ILE A 83 -6.32 2.62 4.75
CA ILE A 83 -5.98 1.25 4.35
C ILE A 83 -5.36 1.25 2.95
N LEU A 84 -6.03 1.86 1.97
CA LEU A 84 -5.56 1.87 0.58
C LEU A 84 -4.17 2.52 0.45
N PHE A 85 -3.96 3.64 1.14
CA PHE A 85 -2.66 4.31 1.18
C PHE A 85 -1.55 3.41 1.75
N VAL A 86 -1.81 2.76 2.89
CA VAL A 86 -0.81 1.88 3.53
C VAL A 86 -0.52 0.64 2.67
N LEU A 87 -1.53 0.05 2.04
CA LEU A 87 -1.32 -1.07 1.12
C LEU A 87 -0.44 -0.66 -0.07
N ASN A 88 -0.70 0.52 -0.64
CA ASN A 88 0.12 1.05 -1.74
C ASN A 88 1.57 1.26 -1.29
N TYR A 89 1.76 1.88 -0.13
CA TYR A 89 3.07 2.07 0.48
C TYR A 89 3.83 0.74 0.67
N LEU A 90 3.15 -0.31 1.16
CA LEU A 90 3.76 -1.64 1.31
C LEU A 90 4.23 -2.23 -0.02
N CYS A 91 3.46 -2.05 -1.09
CA CYS A 91 3.85 -2.52 -2.42
C CYS A 91 5.03 -1.73 -2.99
N GLU A 92 5.01 -0.40 -2.89
CA GLU A 92 6.06 0.49 -3.38
C GLU A 92 7.39 0.29 -2.64
N THR A 93 7.32 -0.01 -1.33
CA THR A 93 8.51 -0.13 -0.47
C THR A 93 8.93 -1.57 -0.16
N LYS A 94 8.34 -2.56 -0.84
CA LYS A 94 8.62 -3.99 -0.59
C LYS A 94 10.11 -4.37 -0.68
N ASN A 95 10.88 -3.65 -1.50
CA ASN A 95 12.28 -3.91 -1.77
C ASN A 95 13.22 -2.84 -1.16
N GLY A 96 12.71 -2.01 -0.24
CA GLY A 96 13.44 -0.90 0.35
C GLY A 96 12.59 0.35 0.45
N ILE A 97 12.87 1.17 1.46
CA ILE A 97 12.27 2.50 1.57
C ILE A 97 13.19 3.50 0.86
N PRO A 98 12.83 4.02 -0.33
CA PRO A 98 13.68 5.00 -1.00
C PRO A 98 13.84 6.25 -0.14
N LEU A 99 15.03 6.86 -0.18
CA LEU A 99 15.26 8.15 0.47
C LEU A 99 14.36 9.20 -0.17
N ASN A 100 13.51 9.84 0.63
CA ASN A 100 12.75 10.99 0.17
C ASN A 100 13.64 12.22 0.01
N ASP A 101 13.10 13.30 -0.54
CA ASP A 101 13.84 14.53 -0.83
C ASP A 101 14.55 15.11 0.41
N LEU A 102 13.91 15.05 1.59
CA LEU A 102 14.52 15.48 2.84
C LEU A 102 15.74 14.61 3.20
N ALA A 103 15.60 13.29 3.15
CA ALA A 103 16.69 12.38 3.44
C ALA A 103 17.84 12.53 2.43
N MET A 104 17.53 12.76 1.15
CA MET A 104 18.52 13.06 0.11
C MET A 104 19.23 14.39 0.37
N TYR A 105 18.50 15.45 0.74
CA TYR A 105 19.06 16.76 1.11
C TYR A 105 20.04 16.64 2.28
N ILE A 106 19.63 15.93 3.34
CA ILE A 106 20.48 15.67 4.51
C ILE A 106 21.71 14.85 4.10
N SER A 107 21.51 13.76 3.34
CA SER A 107 22.60 12.90 2.86
C SER A 107 23.65 13.69 2.09
N HIS A 108 23.21 14.52 1.15
CA HIS A 108 24.08 15.34 0.32
C HIS A 108 24.92 16.29 1.17
N HIS A 109 24.29 17.02 2.10
CA HIS A 109 25.01 18.00 2.92
C HIS A 109 25.92 17.38 3.98
N ILE A 110 25.53 16.26 4.59
CA ILE A 110 26.40 15.52 5.51
C ILE A 110 27.61 14.97 4.75
N THR A 111 27.42 14.40 3.56
CA THR A 111 28.51 13.86 2.74
C THR A 111 29.48 14.96 2.29
N ALA A 112 28.96 16.11 1.87
CA ALA A 112 29.78 17.21 1.37
C ALA A 112 30.53 17.98 2.48
N ASN A 113 29.87 18.23 3.62
CA ASN A 113 30.35 19.19 4.61
C ASN A 113 30.60 18.59 6.00
N GLY A 114 30.15 17.36 6.25
CA GLY A 114 30.11 16.75 7.57
C GLY A 114 28.91 17.21 8.40
N GLU A 115 28.44 16.35 9.30
CA GLU A 115 27.24 16.58 10.12
C GLU A 115 27.35 17.85 10.97
N ALA A 116 28.51 18.12 11.58
CA ALA A 116 28.70 19.29 12.42
C ALA A 116 28.49 20.62 11.67
N LYS A 117 29.04 20.74 10.45
CA LYS A 117 28.85 21.94 9.62
C LYS A 117 27.42 22.04 9.12
N PHE A 118 26.79 20.92 8.80
CA PHE A 118 25.37 20.91 8.39
C PHE A 118 24.44 21.35 9.52
N LYS A 119 24.66 20.88 10.75
CA LYS A 119 23.93 21.35 11.95
C LYS A 119 24.06 22.85 12.14
N ALA A 120 25.28 23.39 12.03
CA ALA A 120 25.53 24.83 12.13
C ALA A 120 24.81 25.63 11.02
N LYS A 121 24.82 25.12 9.77
CA LYS A 121 24.08 25.72 8.65
C LYS A 121 22.58 25.80 8.98
N LEU A 122 21.96 24.70 9.40
CA LEU A 122 20.53 24.67 9.73
C LEU A 122 20.20 25.63 10.88
N PHE A 123 21.04 25.69 11.90
CA PHE A 123 20.87 26.62 13.02
C PHE A 123 20.91 28.08 12.55
N ASN A 124 21.88 28.44 11.69
CA ASN A 124 21.97 29.78 11.10
C ASN A 124 20.78 30.11 10.18
N GLN A 125 20.11 29.09 9.64
CA GLN A 125 18.86 29.20 8.88
C GLN A 125 17.61 29.24 9.77
N GLY A 126 17.76 29.42 11.09
CA GLY A 126 16.65 29.56 12.03
C GLY A 126 16.03 28.23 12.48
N LYS A 127 16.61 27.07 12.15
CA LYS A 127 16.12 25.79 12.67
C LYS A 127 16.46 25.64 14.14
N THR A 128 15.47 25.24 14.92
CA THR A 128 15.68 24.90 16.33
C THR A 128 16.49 23.62 16.47
N SER A 129 17.21 23.47 17.57
CA SER A 129 17.93 22.23 17.90
C SER A 129 17.03 20.99 17.87
N GLN A 130 15.75 21.13 18.24
CA GLN A 130 14.79 20.03 18.20
C GLN A 130 14.42 19.62 16.77
N GLN A 131 14.20 20.60 15.86
CA GLN A 131 13.95 20.31 14.45
C GLN A 131 15.15 19.60 13.81
N ILE A 132 16.36 20.10 14.06
CA ILE A 132 17.61 19.51 13.56
C ILE A 132 17.75 18.06 14.07
N LYS A 133 17.51 17.83 15.36
CA LYS A 133 17.54 16.49 15.95
C LYS A 133 16.52 15.54 15.30
N ASN A 134 15.30 16.02 15.07
CA ASN A 134 14.25 15.23 14.42
C ASN A 134 14.64 14.85 12.98
N TRP A 135 15.19 15.80 12.22
CA TRP A 135 15.66 15.56 10.85
C TRP A 135 16.78 14.53 10.78
N LEU A 136 17.77 14.63 11.67
CA LEU A 136 18.88 13.66 11.71
C LEU A 136 18.43 12.28 12.20
N LYS A 137 17.49 12.21 13.14
CA LYS A 137 16.86 10.96 13.55
C LYS A 137 16.13 10.30 12.38
N PHE A 138 15.34 11.09 11.63
CA PHE A 138 14.67 10.63 10.43
C PHE A 138 15.66 10.15 9.37
N PHE A 139 16.71 10.91 9.07
CA PHE A 139 17.73 10.51 8.10
C PHE A 139 18.41 9.19 8.48
N SER A 140 18.77 9.02 9.76
CA SER A 140 19.34 7.78 10.26
C SER A 140 18.38 6.60 10.08
N TYR A 141 17.09 6.81 10.39
CA TYR A 141 16.04 5.82 10.16
C TYR A 141 15.91 5.46 8.67
N ALA A 142 15.85 6.45 7.79
CA ALA A 142 15.70 6.26 6.35
C ALA A 142 16.88 5.46 5.77
N LYS A 143 18.12 5.80 6.13
CA LYS A 143 19.32 5.07 5.71
C LYS A 143 19.33 3.61 6.18
N ASN A 144 18.89 3.36 7.43
CA ASN A 144 18.84 2.00 7.96
C ASN A 144 17.77 1.12 7.28
N ASN A 145 16.74 1.75 6.70
CA ASN A 145 15.62 1.04 6.06
C ASN A 145 15.65 1.12 4.52
N GLU A 146 16.69 1.73 3.94
CA GLU A 146 16.84 1.91 2.49
C GLU A 146 16.79 0.58 1.73
N PHE A 147 17.35 -0.47 2.33
CA PHE A 147 17.43 -1.81 1.76
C PHE A 147 16.60 -2.85 2.54
N ARG A 148 15.66 -2.41 3.38
CA ARG A 148 14.76 -3.32 4.10
C ARG A 148 13.84 -4.03 3.11
N THR A 149 13.74 -5.36 3.20
CA THR A 149 12.87 -6.16 2.34
C THR A 149 11.67 -6.70 3.10
N LEU A 150 10.50 -6.73 2.45
CA LEU A 150 9.28 -7.37 2.93
C LEU A 150 8.99 -8.63 2.12
N GLU A 151 8.43 -9.65 2.77
CA GLU A 151 8.01 -10.86 2.08
C GLU A 151 6.71 -10.61 1.32
N ILE A 152 6.71 -10.85 0.01
CA ILE A 152 5.53 -10.64 -0.84
C ILE A 152 4.31 -11.44 -0.35
N ALA A 153 4.52 -12.64 0.20
CA ALA A 153 3.44 -13.47 0.74
C ALA A 153 2.76 -12.80 1.93
N GLY A 154 3.52 -12.14 2.81
CA GLY A 154 2.98 -11.35 3.92
C GLY A 154 2.12 -10.19 3.41
N ILE A 155 2.62 -9.43 2.42
CA ILE A 155 1.88 -8.30 1.84
C ILE A 155 0.59 -8.78 1.19
N GLN A 156 0.63 -9.88 0.45
CA GLN A 156 -0.56 -10.48 -0.15
C GLN A 156 -1.58 -10.93 0.89
N ASN A 157 -1.14 -11.45 2.04
CA ASN A 157 -2.04 -11.82 3.13
C ASN A 157 -2.69 -10.60 3.78
N THR A 158 -1.92 -9.53 4.01
CA THR A 158 -2.45 -8.24 4.48
C THR A 158 -3.47 -7.65 3.50
N ILE A 159 -3.17 -7.66 2.19
CA ILE A 159 -4.13 -7.23 1.15
C ILE A 159 -5.39 -8.08 1.22
N LYS A 160 -5.28 -9.42 1.28
CA LYS A 160 -6.44 -10.33 1.42
C LYS A 160 -7.27 -10.01 2.66
N GLY A 161 -6.64 -9.70 3.78
CA GLY A 161 -7.30 -9.28 5.02
C GLY A 161 -8.11 -7.98 4.86
N SER A 162 -7.65 -7.06 4.02
CA SER A 162 -8.34 -5.79 3.75
C SER A 162 -9.58 -5.91 2.83
N ILE A 163 -9.60 -6.91 1.93
CA ILE A 163 -10.66 -7.09 0.93
C ILE A 163 -12.06 -7.11 1.54
N PRO A 164 -12.37 -7.90 2.58
CA PRO A 164 -13.72 -7.90 3.17
C PRO A 164 -14.09 -6.54 3.78
N LEU A 165 -13.14 -5.81 4.36
CA LEU A 165 -13.39 -4.50 4.97
C LEU A 165 -13.80 -3.47 3.91
N ILE A 166 -13.02 -3.37 2.83
CA ILE A 166 -13.29 -2.46 1.72
C ILE A 166 -14.57 -2.86 0.99
N SER A 167 -14.80 -4.16 0.80
CA SER A 167 -16.03 -4.66 0.16
C SER A 167 -17.28 -4.34 0.98
N ASN A 168 -17.21 -4.51 2.31
CA ASN A 168 -18.30 -4.15 3.22
C ASN A 168 -18.58 -2.65 3.19
N TYR A 169 -17.54 -1.81 3.15
CA TYR A 169 -17.70 -0.37 2.97
C TYR A 169 -18.39 -0.04 1.65
N VAL A 170 -17.92 -0.60 0.54
CA VAL A 170 -18.54 -0.38 -0.79
C VAL A 170 -20.01 -0.79 -0.80
N LEU A 171 -20.35 -1.93 -0.21
CA LEU A 171 -21.72 -2.41 -0.09
C LEU A 171 -22.57 -1.51 0.82
N LEU A 172 -22.01 -1.03 1.94
CA LEU A 172 -22.67 -0.11 2.86
C LEU A 172 -23.04 1.19 2.14
N THR A 173 -22.05 1.84 1.50
CA THR A 173 -22.24 3.11 0.79
C THR A 173 -23.20 2.99 -0.39
N LYS A 174 -23.09 1.93 -1.21
CA LYS A 174 -24.02 1.70 -2.33
C LYS A 174 -25.45 1.44 -1.87
N ASN A 175 -25.63 0.78 -0.73
CA ASN A 175 -26.95 0.46 -0.21
C ASN A 175 -27.56 1.58 0.63
N ALA A 176 -26.76 2.58 1.01
CA ALA A 176 -27.22 3.71 1.80
C ALA A 176 -28.27 4.52 1.03
N THR A 177 -28.14 4.62 -0.29
CA THR A 177 -29.12 5.31 -1.15
C THR A 177 -30.47 4.59 -1.31
N ARG A 178 -30.62 3.36 -0.78
CA ARG A 178 -31.87 2.59 -0.83
C ARG A 178 -32.67 2.82 0.46
N PRO A 179 -34.01 2.71 0.44
CA PRO A 179 -34.81 2.81 1.66
C PRO A 179 -34.36 1.76 2.69
N LYS A 180 -33.73 2.23 3.76
CA LYS A 180 -33.28 1.43 4.91
C LYS A 180 -33.45 2.26 6.18
N SER A 181 -33.67 1.58 7.30
CA SER A 181 -33.69 2.26 8.60
C SER A 181 -32.33 2.95 8.84
N PRO A 182 -32.30 4.27 9.13
CA PRO A 182 -31.12 5.01 9.53
C PRO A 182 -30.31 4.31 10.63
N GLU A 183 -31.00 3.75 11.63
CA GLU A 183 -30.37 3.04 12.75
C GLU A 183 -29.55 1.83 12.29
N VAL A 184 -30.04 1.09 11.30
CA VAL A 184 -29.34 -0.08 10.75
C VAL A 184 -28.07 0.36 10.00
N ILE A 185 -28.13 1.47 9.27
CA ILE A 185 -26.95 2.02 8.57
C ILE A 185 -25.91 2.46 9.60
N LEU A 186 -26.32 3.24 10.61
CA LEU A 186 -25.44 3.71 11.67
C LEU A 186 -24.74 2.55 12.40
N LYS A 187 -25.50 1.51 12.80
CA LYS A 187 -24.95 0.34 13.48
C LYS A 187 -23.90 -0.37 12.62
N LYS A 188 -24.15 -0.49 11.31
CA LYS A 188 -23.19 -1.09 10.36
C LYS A 188 -21.95 -0.22 10.18
N THR A 189 -22.10 1.10 10.11
CA THR A 189 -20.98 2.05 10.04
C THR A 189 -20.07 1.89 11.26
N ILE A 190 -20.63 1.92 12.47
CA ILE A 190 -19.86 1.80 13.72
C ILE A 190 -19.17 0.44 13.80
N SER A 191 -19.88 -0.65 13.48
CA SER A 191 -19.31 -2.00 13.50
C SER A 191 -18.15 -2.15 12.50
N LEU A 192 -18.27 -1.58 11.30
CA LEU A 192 -17.20 -1.64 10.31
C LEU A 192 -16.01 -0.76 10.69
N LEU A 193 -16.26 0.41 11.28
CA LEU A 193 -15.21 1.30 11.79
C LEU A 193 -14.34 0.57 12.83
N LEU A 194 -14.96 -0.12 13.79
CA LEU A 194 -14.24 -0.89 14.81
C LEU A 194 -13.41 -2.04 14.22
N GLN A 195 -13.94 -2.75 13.22
CA GLN A 195 -13.21 -3.81 12.52
C GLN A 195 -11.98 -3.26 11.80
N ILE A 196 -12.10 -2.09 11.16
CA ILE A 196 -10.99 -1.43 10.48
C ILE A 196 -9.96 -0.92 11.48
N ASP A 197 -10.37 -0.29 12.58
CA ASP A 197 -9.44 0.16 13.61
C ASP A 197 -8.67 -1.02 14.23
N SER A 198 -9.33 -2.18 14.41
CA SER A 198 -8.66 -3.42 14.81
C SER A 198 -7.66 -3.88 13.76
N PHE A 199 -8.02 -3.89 12.48
CA PHE A 199 -7.10 -4.28 11.41
C PHE A 199 -5.88 -3.36 11.34
N LEU A 200 -6.09 -2.04 11.43
CA LEU A 200 -5.03 -1.04 11.40
C LEU A 200 -4.07 -1.09 12.60
N SER A 201 -4.48 -1.71 13.71
CA SER A 201 -3.67 -1.81 14.94
C SER A 201 -3.09 -3.20 15.20
N SER A 202 -3.48 -4.22 14.42
CA SER A 202 -3.08 -5.61 14.68
C SER A 202 -2.46 -6.34 13.50
N ASP A 203 -2.71 -5.91 12.25
CA ASP A 203 -2.02 -6.51 11.10
C ASP A 203 -0.55 -6.09 11.13
N PRO A 204 0.41 -7.05 11.18
CA PRO A 204 1.83 -6.73 11.38
C PRO A 204 2.40 -5.78 10.33
N TYR A 205 2.06 -5.97 9.05
CA TYR A 205 2.58 -5.14 7.97
C TYR A 205 1.90 -3.79 7.92
N ILE A 206 0.61 -3.71 8.25
CA ILE A 206 -0.03 -2.40 8.43
C ILE A 206 0.62 -1.63 9.58
N THR A 207 0.83 -2.26 10.74
CA THR A 207 1.45 -1.58 11.90
C THR A 207 2.87 -1.14 11.60
N GLN A 208 3.64 -1.98 10.91
CA GLN A 208 4.99 -1.65 10.48
C GLN A 208 5.01 -0.47 9.51
N ALA A 209 4.18 -0.50 8.46
CA ALA A 209 4.11 0.61 7.51
C ALA A 209 3.65 1.92 8.16
N LEU A 210 2.69 1.85 9.10
CA LEU A 210 2.25 3.02 9.85
C LEU A 210 3.35 3.61 10.75
N ASP A 211 4.15 2.75 11.39
CA ASP A 211 5.34 3.17 12.12
C ASP A 211 6.34 3.86 11.18
N GLU A 212 6.65 3.24 10.04
CA GLU A 212 7.55 3.76 9.01
C GLU A 212 7.12 5.14 8.50
N ILE A 213 5.85 5.30 8.15
CA ILE A 213 5.27 6.57 7.71
C ILE A 213 5.36 7.63 8.83
N SER A 214 5.19 7.24 10.09
CA SER A 214 5.23 8.17 11.22
C SER A 214 6.60 8.81 11.48
N HIS A 215 7.67 8.21 10.93
CA HIS A 215 9.03 8.74 11.07
C HIS A 215 9.30 9.94 10.15
N VAL A 216 8.49 10.16 9.11
CA VAL A 216 8.67 11.26 8.16
C VAL A 216 8.26 12.58 8.82
N PRO A 217 9.21 13.50 9.10
CA PRO A 217 8.88 14.78 9.71
C PRO A 217 8.21 15.70 8.69
N TYR A 218 7.44 16.66 9.20
CA TYR A 218 7.03 17.80 8.38
C TYR A 218 8.28 18.60 7.95
N TRP A 219 8.33 18.93 6.66
CA TRP A 219 9.37 19.78 6.07
C TRP A 219 8.80 20.50 4.84
N ASP A 220 9.27 21.72 4.57
CA ASP A 220 8.85 22.49 3.40
C ASP A 220 9.84 22.26 2.26
N ILE A 221 9.32 21.88 1.08
CA ILE A 221 10.07 21.58 -0.14
C ILE A 221 10.91 22.80 -0.59
N ASN A 222 10.46 24.02 -0.27
CA ASN A 222 11.14 25.27 -0.64
C ASN A 222 12.49 25.49 0.09
N GLU A 223 12.80 24.69 1.11
CA GLU A 223 14.08 24.76 1.81
C GLU A 223 15.24 24.19 0.98
N SER A 224 14.94 23.42 -0.07
CA SER A 224 15.93 22.95 -1.05
C SER A 224 16.43 24.06 -1.99
N VAL A 225 15.67 25.14 -2.13
CA VAL A 225 15.93 26.26 -3.04
C VAL A 225 16.10 27.59 -2.30
N GLY A 226 16.66 27.57 -1.09
CA GLY A 226 17.08 28.80 -0.39
C GLY A 226 16.03 29.92 -0.40
N GLY A 227 14.75 29.58 -0.18
CA GLY A 227 13.68 30.56 -0.09
C GLY A 227 13.86 31.42 1.15
N SER A 228 14.05 32.73 0.94
CA SER A 228 14.19 33.78 1.94
C SER A 228 13.07 33.84 2.97
#